data_AF-A0A7C2J058-F1
#
_entry.id   AF-A0A7C2J058-F1
#
_cell.length_a   1.000
_cell.length_b   1.000
_cell.length_c   1.000
_cell.angle_alpha   90.00
_cell.angle_beta   90.00
_cell.angle_gamma   90.00
#
_symmetry.space_group_name_H-M   'P 1'
#
loop_
_entity.id
_entity.type
_entity.pdbx_description
1 polymer ?
#
loop_
_entity_poly.entity_id
_entity_poly.type
_entity_poly.pdbx_seq_one_letter_code
_entity_poly.pdbx_strand_id
1 'polypeptide(L)'
;LYALLSALSGVPLKQNLAVTGSVNQKGEIQAIGGVNEKVEGFFDVCKAKGLTGDQGVLVPLANKENLMLREDVVEAVREGRFHIYFIRHVDEGIEVLTGVPAGERGPDGSFPEETIHGRVAARLKEMAAKLRAEKGEKGSEQRGKADGNAAD
;
A
#
# COMPACT_ATOMS: atom_id res chain seq x y z
N LEU A 1 3.92 0.75 -3.88
CA LEU A 1 2.45 0.64 -4.01
C LEU A 1 1.71 0.95 -2.70
N TYR A 2 1.95 0.23 -1.60
CA TYR A 2 1.21 0.44 -0.34
C TYR A 2 1.25 1.87 0.20
N ALA A 3 2.40 2.53 0.16
CA ALA A 3 2.50 3.94 0.56
C ALA A 3 1.58 4.86 -0.25
N LEU A 4 1.39 4.59 -1.55
CA LEU A 4 0.49 5.35 -2.40
C LEU A 4 -0.98 5.07 -2.06
N LEU A 5 -1.34 3.80 -1.82
CA LEU A 5 -2.68 3.44 -1.39
C LEU A 5 -3.03 4.09 -0.05
N SER A 6 -2.10 4.06 0.91
CA SER A 6 -2.23 4.75 2.20
C SER A 6 -2.41 6.26 2.04
N ALA A 7 -1.59 6.91 1.21
CA ALA A 7 -1.68 8.34 0.98
C ALA A 7 -3.02 8.75 0.33
N LEU A 8 -3.58 7.91 -0.54
CA LEU A 8 -4.86 8.15 -1.19
C LEU A 8 -6.06 7.80 -0.30
N SER A 9 -5.97 6.74 0.51
CA SER A 9 -7.05 6.31 1.40
C SER A 9 -7.11 7.10 2.71
N GLY A 10 -6.01 7.75 3.09
CA GLY A 10 -5.84 8.39 4.40
C GLY A 10 -5.63 7.39 5.55
N VAL A 11 -5.49 6.09 5.26
CA VAL A 11 -5.32 5.04 6.27
C VAL A 11 -3.83 4.82 6.54
N PRO A 12 -3.34 4.96 7.79
CA PRO A 12 -1.93 4.79 8.11
C PRO A 12 -1.48 3.32 7.98
N LEU A 13 -0.20 3.12 7.66
CA LEU A 13 0.43 1.80 7.62
C LEU A 13 1.11 1.49 8.95
N LYS A 14 0.95 0.26 9.43
CA LYS A 14 1.71 -0.32 10.53
C LYS A 14 3.22 -0.24 10.26
N GLN A 15 3.97 0.35 11.18
CA GLN A 15 5.42 0.58 11.04
C GLN A 15 6.28 -0.55 11.65
N ASN A 16 5.66 -1.46 12.38
CA ASN A 16 6.29 -2.66 12.91
C ASN A 16 6.42 -3.79 11.86
N LEU A 17 5.92 -3.57 10.64
CA LEU A 17 5.96 -4.54 9.56
C LEU A 17 6.82 -4.04 8.40
N ALA A 18 7.82 -4.83 8.00
CA ALA A 18 8.53 -4.63 6.74
C ALA A 18 7.82 -5.35 5.59
N VAL A 19 8.11 -4.92 4.36
CA VAL A 19 7.50 -5.48 3.14
C VAL A 19 8.58 -5.69 2.09
N THR A 20 8.61 -6.87 1.50
CA THR A 20 9.40 -7.16 0.29
C THR A 20 8.56 -7.91 -0.73
N GLY A 21 8.80 -7.64 -2.02
CA GLY A 21 8.09 -8.29 -3.12
C GLY A 21 8.12 -7.46 -4.38
N SER A 22 7.92 -8.10 -5.53
CA SER A 22 7.56 -7.44 -6.79
C SER A 22 6.06 -7.62 -7.02
N VAL A 23 5.48 -6.80 -7.89
CA VAL A 23 4.05 -6.85 -8.24
C VAL A 23 3.86 -6.68 -9.74
N ASN A 24 2.95 -7.44 -10.33
CA ASN A 24 2.55 -7.26 -11.72
C ASN A 24 1.29 -6.38 -11.87
N GLN A 25 0.86 -6.12 -13.10
CA GLN A 25 -0.30 -5.25 -13.37
C GLN A 25 -1.64 -5.81 -12.86
N LYS A 26 -1.71 -7.12 -12.60
CA LYS A 26 -2.88 -7.78 -12.02
C LYS A 26 -2.89 -7.72 -10.49
N GLY A 27 -1.86 -7.15 -9.86
CA GLY A 27 -1.72 -7.10 -8.41
C GLY A 27 -1.12 -8.36 -7.79
N GLU A 28 -0.66 -9.33 -8.59
CA GLU A 28 -0.04 -10.56 -8.09
C GLU A 28 1.37 -10.27 -7.60
N ILE A 29 1.69 -10.77 -6.40
CA ILE A 29 3.00 -10.64 -5.77
C ILE A 29 3.94 -11.71 -6.32
N GLN A 30 5.12 -11.29 -6.73
CA GLN A 30 6.10 -12.12 -7.40
C GLN A 30 7.32 -12.39 -6.51
N ALA A 31 7.97 -13.53 -6.75
CA ALA A 31 9.18 -13.92 -6.07
C ALA A 31 10.29 -12.87 -6.24
N ILE A 32 11.13 -12.76 -5.23
CA ILE A 32 12.31 -11.88 -5.21
C ILE A 32 13.56 -12.65 -4.81
N GLY A 33 14.72 -12.11 -5.20
CA GLY A 33 16.02 -12.56 -4.69
C GLY A 33 16.32 -11.98 -3.30
N GLY A 34 17.13 -12.71 -2.55
CA GLY A 34 17.63 -12.31 -1.24
C GLY A 34 16.55 -12.19 -0.16
N VAL A 35 15.60 -13.14 -0.12
CA VAL A 35 14.48 -13.09 0.83
C VAL A 35 14.94 -13.27 2.27
N ASN A 36 15.93 -14.16 2.50
CA ASN A 36 16.45 -14.45 3.84
C ASN A 36 17.12 -13.20 4.43
N GLU A 37 18.02 -12.57 3.67
CA GLU A 37 18.78 -11.38 4.08
C GLU A 37 17.86 -10.20 4.40
N LYS A 38 16.75 -10.06 3.67
CA LYS A 38 15.76 -9.01 3.91
C LYS A 38 14.95 -9.26 5.18
N VAL A 39 14.53 -10.50 5.42
CA VAL A 39 13.81 -10.87 6.63
C VAL A 39 14.72 -10.70 7.85
N GLU A 40 15.91 -11.27 7.77
CA GLU A 40 16.91 -11.23 8.83
C GLU A 40 17.39 -9.81 9.13
N GLY A 41 17.61 -8.99 8.10
CA GLY A 41 18.02 -7.60 8.29
C GLY A 41 16.96 -6.77 9.04
N PHE A 42 15.67 -6.99 8.76
CA PHE A 42 14.60 -6.33 9.52
C PHE A 42 14.51 -6.86 10.95
N PHE A 43 14.63 -8.18 11.13
CA PHE A 43 14.69 -8.79 12.46
C PHE A 43 15.83 -8.24 13.31
N ASP A 44 17.03 -8.09 12.75
CA ASP A 44 18.20 -7.56 13.47
C ASP A 44 17.99 -6.13 13.94
N VAL A 45 17.36 -5.28 13.11
CA VAL A 45 16.97 -3.92 13.52
C VAL A 45 15.93 -3.94 14.64
N CYS A 46 14.94 -4.83 14.57
CA CYS A 46 13.93 -4.98 15.60
C CYS A 46 14.55 -5.46 16.92
N LYS A 47 15.41 -6.48 16.86
CA LYS A 47 16.15 -7.03 18.00
C LYS A 47 17.04 -6.00 18.67
N ALA A 48 17.79 -5.22 17.88
CA ALA A 48 18.65 -4.14 18.39
C ALA A 48 17.86 -3.02 19.09
N LYS A 49 16.61 -2.78 18.68
CA LYS A 49 15.70 -1.79 19.31
C LYS A 49 14.82 -2.37 20.43
N GLY A 50 14.88 -3.68 20.65
CA GLY A 50 13.95 -4.41 21.49
C GLY A 50 12.74 -4.92 20.69
N LEU A 51 12.53 -6.24 20.74
CA LEU A 51 11.38 -6.88 20.10
C LEU A 51 10.08 -6.51 20.82
N THR A 52 9.08 -6.06 20.08
CA THR A 52 7.76 -5.67 20.62
C THR A 52 6.77 -6.83 20.68
N GLY A 53 7.06 -7.93 19.98
CA GLY A 53 6.19 -9.11 19.90
C GLY A 53 5.18 -9.09 18.75
N ASP A 54 5.04 -7.96 18.05
CA ASP A 54 4.10 -7.79 16.92
C ASP A 54 4.81 -7.40 15.61
N GLN A 55 6.15 -7.38 15.61
CA GLN A 55 6.97 -7.06 14.45
C GLN A 55 7.05 -8.23 13.46
N GLY A 56 7.24 -7.92 12.18
CA GLY A 56 7.32 -8.97 11.17
C GLY A 56 7.57 -8.50 9.76
N VAL A 57 7.54 -9.44 8.81
CA VAL A 57 7.81 -9.16 7.39
C VAL A 57 6.75 -9.78 6.50
N LEU A 58 6.21 -8.98 5.58
CA LEU A 58 5.40 -9.46 4.47
C LEU A 58 6.32 -9.92 3.34
N VAL A 59 6.17 -11.17 2.91
CA VAL A 59 6.98 -11.84 1.89
C VAL A 59 6.11 -12.49 0.80
N PRO A 60 6.60 -12.63 -0.44
CA PRO A 60 5.87 -13.35 -1.47
C PRO A 60 5.64 -14.81 -1.09
N LEU A 61 4.42 -15.33 -1.27
CA LEU A 61 4.16 -16.77 -1.09
C LEU A 61 5.06 -17.62 -1.98
N ALA A 62 5.41 -17.12 -3.17
CA ALA A 62 6.30 -17.77 -4.12
C ALA A 62 7.73 -18.00 -3.57
N ASN A 63 8.15 -17.27 -2.52
CA ASN A 63 9.44 -17.47 -1.87
C ASN A 63 9.40 -18.49 -0.71
N LYS A 64 8.24 -19.06 -0.37
CA LYS A 64 8.08 -19.94 0.80
C LYS A 64 9.08 -21.10 0.82
N GLU A 65 9.26 -21.78 -0.30
CA GLU A 65 10.19 -22.91 -0.43
C GLU A 65 11.68 -22.50 -0.39
N ASN A 66 11.99 -21.21 -0.54
CA ASN A 66 13.35 -20.69 -0.50
C ASN A 66 13.68 -20.01 0.84
N LEU A 67 12.74 -20.00 1.79
CA LEU A 67 12.89 -19.31 3.05
C LEU A 67 13.65 -20.19 4.04
N MET A 68 14.95 -19.94 4.15
CA MET A 68 15.90 -20.69 4.98
C MET A 68 16.55 -19.70 5.95
N LEU A 69 15.82 -19.37 7.02
CA LEU A 69 16.22 -18.35 7.99
C LEU A 69 17.18 -18.90 9.03
N ARG A 70 18.01 -18.04 9.62
CA ARG A 70 18.79 -18.36 10.82
C ARG A 70 17.91 -18.85 11.96
N GLU A 71 18.47 -19.74 12.77
CA GLU A 71 17.77 -20.36 13.91
C GLU A 71 17.22 -19.33 14.90
N ASP A 72 17.91 -18.20 15.11
CA ASP A 72 17.44 -17.18 16.06
C ASP A 72 16.18 -16.45 15.59
N VAL A 73 15.99 -16.30 14.28
CA VAL A 73 14.75 -15.80 13.69
C VAL A 73 13.65 -16.85 13.79
N VAL A 74 13.97 -18.12 13.49
CA VAL A 74 13.02 -19.24 13.59
C VAL A 74 12.48 -19.37 15.02
N GLU A 75 13.35 -19.28 16.03
CA GLU A 75 12.93 -19.34 17.44
C GLU A 75 12.05 -18.14 17.80
N ALA A 76 12.41 -16.92 17.40
CA ALA A 76 11.58 -15.75 17.67
C ALA A 76 10.18 -15.86 17.03
N VAL A 77 10.08 -16.48 15.85
CA VAL A 77 8.79 -16.79 15.20
C VAL A 77 8.03 -17.86 15.97
N ARG A 78 8.70 -18.93 16.39
CA ARG A 78 8.12 -20.03 17.19
C ARG A 78 7.55 -19.54 18.52
N GLU A 79 8.24 -18.60 19.17
CA GLU A 79 7.81 -17.94 20.41
C GLU A 79 6.78 -16.82 20.20
N GLY A 80 6.39 -16.53 18.95
CA GLY A 80 5.43 -15.49 18.63
C GLY A 80 5.94 -14.05 18.81
N ARG A 81 7.26 -13.86 18.91
CA ARG A 81 7.91 -12.55 19.09
C ARG A 81 8.20 -11.83 17.78
N PHE A 82 8.14 -12.55 16.66
CA PHE A 82 8.33 -12.04 15.30
C PHE A 82 7.44 -12.81 14.32
N HIS A 83 7.01 -12.19 13.23
CA HIS A 83 5.97 -12.76 12.35
C HIS A 83 6.38 -12.74 10.87
N ILE A 84 6.05 -13.79 10.13
CA ILE A 84 6.24 -13.86 8.68
C ILE A 84 4.88 -14.01 8.00
N TYR A 85 4.54 -13.04 7.15
CA TYR A 85 3.25 -13.01 6.44
C TYR A 85 3.47 -13.31 4.96
N PHE A 86 3.02 -14.48 4.51
CA PHE A 86 3.06 -14.82 3.09
C PHE A 86 1.85 -14.21 2.36
N ILE A 87 2.12 -13.47 1.28
CA ILE A 87 1.09 -12.84 0.46
C ILE A 87 1.24 -13.21 -1.02
N ARG A 88 0.11 -13.33 -1.71
CA ARG A 88 -0.05 -13.62 -3.14
C ARG A 88 -0.55 -12.42 -3.92
N HIS A 89 -1.31 -11.54 -3.27
CA HIS A 89 -1.91 -10.37 -3.91
C HIS A 89 -1.65 -9.11 -3.07
N VAL A 90 -1.63 -7.96 -3.73
CA VAL A 90 -1.48 -6.65 -3.04
C VAL A 90 -2.56 -6.39 -2.01
N ASP A 91 -3.76 -6.91 -2.24
CA ASP A 91 -4.90 -6.71 -1.34
C ASP A 91 -4.66 -7.41 0.01
N GLU A 92 -4.12 -8.62 0.01
CA GLU A 92 -3.75 -9.32 1.25
C GLU A 92 -2.72 -8.51 2.05
N GLY A 93 -1.75 -7.89 1.37
CA GLY A 93 -0.72 -7.10 2.04
C GLY A 93 -1.23 -5.77 2.60
N ILE A 94 -2.09 -5.05 1.88
CA ILE A 94 -2.65 -3.79 2.40
C ILE A 94 -3.58 -4.03 3.58
N GLU A 95 -4.31 -5.15 3.60
CA GLU A 95 -5.15 -5.55 4.74
C GLU A 95 -4.31 -5.82 5.99
N VAL A 96 -3.20 -6.56 5.86
CA VAL A 96 -2.28 -6.80 6.99
C VAL A 96 -1.70 -5.49 7.54
N LEU A 97 -1.27 -4.59 6.65
CA LEU A 97 -0.62 -3.33 7.01
C LEU A 97 -1.57 -2.29 7.61
N THR A 98 -2.88 -2.37 7.32
CA THR A 98 -3.85 -1.34 7.76
C THR A 98 -4.87 -1.87 8.76
N GLY A 99 -5.15 -3.17 8.76
CA GLY A 99 -6.28 -3.77 9.47
C GLY A 99 -7.65 -3.47 8.84
N VAL A 100 -7.67 -2.87 7.65
CA VAL A 100 -8.89 -2.49 6.92
C VAL A 100 -9.00 -3.36 5.66
N PRO A 101 -10.18 -3.92 5.35
CA PRO A 101 -10.38 -4.69 4.12
C PRO A 101 -9.96 -3.89 2.87
N ALA A 102 -9.39 -4.55 1.86
CA ALA A 102 -9.06 -3.91 0.59
C ALA A 102 -10.35 -3.48 -0.15
N GLY A 103 -11.32 -4.40 -0.19
CA GLY A 103 -12.66 -4.21 -0.74
C GLY A 103 -12.75 -4.49 -2.23
N GLU A 104 -13.66 -5.38 -2.62
CA GLU A 104 -13.81 -5.78 -4.03
C GLU A 104 -14.70 -4.82 -4.81
N ARG A 105 -14.51 -4.79 -6.13
CA ARG A 105 -15.33 -3.99 -7.03
C ARG A 105 -16.70 -4.66 -7.22
N GLY A 106 -17.76 -3.94 -6.88
CA GLY A 106 -19.14 -4.37 -7.08
C GLY A 106 -19.56 -4.40 -8.55
N PRO A 107 -20.72 -5.02 -8.88
CA PRO A 107 -21.24 -5.10 -10.24
C PRO A 107 -21.52 -3.73 -10.89
N ASP A 108 -21.81 -2.72 -10.09
CA ASP A 108 -22.02 -1.33 -10.52
C ASP A 108 -20.71 -0.55 -10.71
N GLY A 109 -19.56 -1.21 -10.49
CA GLY A 109 -18.23 -0.61 -10.58
C GLY A 109 -17.82 0.20 -9.35
N SER A 110 -18.63 0.22 -8.28
CA SER A 110 -18.29 0.85 -7.01
C SER A 110 -17.41 -0.07 -6.14
N PHE A 111 -16.81 0.51 -5.10
CA PHE A 111 -16.14 -0.22 -4.02
C PHE A 111 -16.85 0.13 -2.70
N PRO A 112 -16.92 -0.78 -1.72
CA PRO A 112 -17.53 -0.48 -0.44
C PRO A 112 -16.78 0.67 0.26
N GLU A 113 -17.51 1.66 0.78
CA GLU A 113 -16.96 2.96 1.17
C GLU A 113 -15.86 2.89 2.25
N GLU A 114 -16.03 1.99 3.22
CA GLU A 114 -15.13 1.88 4.37
C GLU A 114 -13.82 1.13 4.08
N THR A 115 -13.68 0.54 2.89
CA THR A 115 -12.50 -0.24 2.49
C THR A 115 -11.40 0.64 1.92
N ILE A 116 -10.19 0.10 1.75
CA ILE A 116 -9.09 0.83 1.13
C ILE A 116 -9.47 1.32 -0.27
N HIS A 117 -9.96 0.43 -1.13
CA HIS A 117 -10.32 0.79 -2.51
C HIS A 117 -11.51 1.75 -2.59
N GLY A 118 -12.46 1.68 -1.64
CA GLY A 118 -13.53 2.67 -1.49
C GLY A 118 -13.01 4.07 -1.22
N ARG A 119 -12.15 4.20 -0.20
CA ARG A 119 -11.52 5.47 0.18
C ARG A 119 -10.66 6.05 -0.94
N VAL A 120 -9.85 5.20 -1.60
CA VAL A 120 -9.04 5.60 -2.77
C VAL A 120 -9.94 6.10 -3.90
N ALA A 121 -11.01 5.38 -4.23
CA ALA A 121 -11.94 5.78 -5.29
C ALA A 121 -12.62 7.12 -4.99
N ALA A 122 -13.03 7.35 -3.74
CA ALA A 122 -13.59 8.63 -3.30
C ALA A 122 -12.57 9.78 -3.46
N ARG A 123 -11.33 9.57 -3.01
CA ARG A 123 -10.26 10.57 -3.14
C ARG A 123 -9.93 10.91 -4.59
N LEU A 124 -9.85 9.90 -5.47
CA LEU A 124 -9.60 10.12 -6.89
C LEU A 124 -10.74 10.89 -7.57
N LYS A 125 -12.00 10.63 -7.21
CA LYS A 125 -13.16 11.41 -7.68
C LYS A 125 -13.07 12.87 -7.24
N GLU A 126 -12.72 13.12 -5.98
CA GLU A 126 -12.54 14.48 -5.45
C GLU A 126 -11.43 15.24 -6.20
N MET A 127 -10.27 14.61 -6.39
CA MET A 127 -9.15 15.20 -7.14
C MET A 127 -9.53 15.51 -8.59
N ALA A 128 -10.25 14.59 -9.25
CA ALA A 128 -10.73 14.81 -10.62
C ALA A 128 -11.73 15.97 -10.71
N ALA A 129 -12.62 16.12 -9.72
CA ALA A 129 -13.56 17.23 -9.67
C ALA A 129 -12.83 18.59 -9.52
N LYS A 130 -11.84 18.67 -8.62
CA LYS A 130 -11.01 19.88 -8.43
C LYS A 130 -10.26 20.27 -9.71
N LEU A 131 -9.61 19.30 -10.36
CA LEU A 131 -8.89 19.55 -11.62
C LEU A 131 -9.82 20.04 -12.74
N ARG A 132 -11.08 19.60 -12.77
CA ARG A 132 -12.08 20.08 -13.75
C ARG A 132 -12.54 21.50 -13.44
N ALA A 133 -12.78 21.81 -12.16
CA ALA A 133 -13.17 23.14 -11.71
C ALA A 133 -12.08 24.17 -12.06
N GLU A 134 -10.81 23.89 -11.74
CA GLU A 134 -9.67 24.77 -12.04
C GLU A 134 -9.50 25.02 -13.54
N LYS A 135 -9.78 24.03 -14.39
CA LYS A 135 -9.76 24.20 -15.86
C LYS A 135 -10.92 25.07 -16.35
N GLY A 136 -12.10 24.94 -15.74
CA GLY A 136 -13.27 25.76 -16.04
C GLY A 136 -13.04 27.23 -15.68
N GLU A 137 -12.47 27.50 -14.51
CA GLU A 137 -12.14 28.85 -14.04
C GLU A 137 -11.10 29.52 -14.94
N LYS A 138 -9.98 28.85 -15.23
CA LYS A 138 -8.94 29.38 -16.15
C LYS A 138 -9.46 29.62 -17.57
N GLY A 139 -10.39 28.80 -18.05
CA GLY A 139 -11.06 29.00 -19.34
C GLY A 139 -11.98 30.23 -19.36
N SER A 140 -12.64 30.52 -18.25
CA SER A 140 -13.50 31.71 -18.11
C SER A 140 -12.70 33.02 -17.98
N GLU A 141 -11.57 33.01 -17.26
CA GLU A 141 -10.68 34.16 -17.13
C GLU A 141 -9.97 34.54 -18.44
N GLN A 142 -9.57 33.55 -19.25
CA GLN A 142 -8.98 33.79 -20.57
C GLN A 142 -10.01 34.37 -21.56
N ARG A 143 -11.27 33.94 -21.48
CA ARG A 143 -12.35 34.46 -22.33
C ARG A 143 -12.72 35.90 -21.97
N GLY A 144 -12.80 36.22 -20.68
CA GLY A 144 -13.02 37.60 -20.21
C GLY A 144 -11.91 38.58 -20.59
N LYS A 145 -10.64 38.14 -20.65
CA LYS A 145 -9.52 38.97 -21.13
C LYS A 145 -9.51 39.15 -22.65
N ALA A 146 -9.97 38.17 -23.43
CA ALA A 146 -10.08 38.29 -24.88
C ALA A 146 -11.22 39.24 -25.29
N ASP A 147 -12.35 39.17 -24.60
CA ASP A 147 -13.51 40.03 -24.88
C ASP A 147 -13.28 41.49 -24.41
N GLY A 148 -12.43 41.71 -23.39
CA GLY A 148 -12.04 43.04 -22.92
C GLY A 148 -11.00 43.77 -23.79
N ASN A 149 -10.30 43.09 -24.69
CA ASN A 149 -9.26 43.67 -25.55
C ASN A 149 -9.75 43.94 -26.99
N ALA A 150 -11.03 43.72 -27.26
CA ALA A 150 -11.68 43.96 -28.55
C ALA A 150 -12.58 45.22 -28.55
N ALA A 151 -12.52 46.02 -27.47
CA ALA A 151 -13.36 47.20 -27.25
C ALA A 151 -12.58 48.53 -27.21
N ASP A 152 -11.32 48.54 -27.66
CA ASP A 152 -10.46 49.74 -27.78
C ASP A 152 -9.99 49.92 -29.24
#